data_AF-A0A804QCS4-F1
#
_entry.id   AF-A0A804QCS4-F1
#
_cell.length_a   1.000
_cell.length_b   1.000
_cell.length_c   1.000
_cell.angle_alpha   90.00
_cell.angle_beta   90.00
_cell.angle_gamma   90.00
#
_symmetry.space_group_name_H-M   'P 1'
#
loop_
_entity.id
_entity.type
_entity.pdbx_description
1 polymer ?
#
loop_
_entity_poly.entity_id
_entity_poly.type
_entity_poly.pdbx_seq_one_letter_code
_entity_poly.pdbx_strand_id
1 'polypeptide(L)'
;MSGRSLRTHCGTETLVILEAGHGDPSILSIEVLQIDDDAYNFGPPREKGTVLRAVKRLKCGSGKPAFDEDLNGIHWGGDRFWLGLQTLSSSSDDQSISSENVIAETLLAPNFYPQGIYQSAIVGTDRQPSLSFEMDVTPNKNYSVWLHFAEIDNGVTAEEQRVFDVLINGDTAFKDIDIIRMTGERFTALVLNKTVAVSGITLKIILQPVKGTRAIINAIEVFEIIPAEKKTLPQEVSALRTLKGSLGLPLRFGWNGDPCVPQQHPWSGVDCQFDSTKGNWIIDGLGLDNQGLKGVIPSDISKLQHLQNINLSGNSIKGNIPISLGTISVVQVLDLSYNELNGSIPESLGELTSLQILNLNGNRLSGRVPASLGGRPLHRARFNFTDNAGLCGIPGLRECGPHLSVAAKIGMAFGVLLAILFLVVFAACWWKRRQNILRAKRLAAAREAPYAKSRTQFTRDVQMAKHQRTHENARSSNSEGSPHLLS
;
A
#
# COMPACT_ATOMS: atom_id res chain seq x y z
N MET A 1 19.97 25.83 6.15
CA MET A 1 18.55 25.54 5.87
C MET A 1 18.46 24.93 4.48
N SER A 2 17.93 23.71 4.34
CA SER A 2 17.61 23.12 3.03
C SER A 2 16.14 23.44 2.74
N GLY A 3 15.87 24.51 1.99
CA GLY A 3 14.53 24.80 1.51
C GLY A 3 14.16 23.90 0.33
N ARG A 4 12.93 23.39 0.30
CA ARG A 4 12.36 22.70 -0.86
C ARG A 4 11.06 23.40 -1.25
N SER A 5 10.91 23.73 -2.52
CA SER A 5 9.62 24.18 -3.08
C SER A 5 8.86 22.98 -3.63
N LEU A 6 7.62 22.79 -3.18
CA LEU A 6 6.76 21.66 -3.49
C LEU A 6 5.39 22.17 -3.91
N ARG A 7 4.86 21.71 -5.06
CA ARG A 7 3.46 21.95 -5.42
C ARG A 7 2.59 20.81 -4.90
N THR A 8 1.68 21.15 -4.00
CA THR A 8 0.77 20.21 -3.34
C THR A 8 -0.55 20.12 -4.14
N HIS A 9 -1.23 18.98 -4.13
CA HIS A 9 -2.54 18.80 -4.83
C HIS A 9 -3.66 18.38 -3.87
N CYS A 10 -3.34 18.09 -2.60
CA CYS A 10 -4.29 17.64 -1.58
C CYS A 10 -4.09 18.46 -0.29
N GLY A 11 -5.15 18.66 0.50
CA GLY A 11 -5.12 19.48 1.73
C GLY A 11 -4.33 18.90 2.91
N THR A 12 -3.54 17.84 2.70
CA THR A 12 -2.69 17.22 3.71
C THR A 12 -1.35 16.87 3.09
N GLU A 13 -0.28 17.44 3.63
CA GLU A 13 1.09 17.05 3.33
C GLU A 13 1.65 16.19 4.46
N THR A 14 2.33 15.10 4.10
CA THR A 14 2.94 14.20 5.07
C THR A 14 4.46 14.29 4.91
N LEU A 15 5.13 14.89 5.90
CA LEU A 15 6.57 14.80 6.04
C LEU A 15 6.89 13.56 6.89
N VAL A 16 7.70 12.65 6.35
CA VAL A 16 8.20 11.48 7.08
C VAL A 16 9.71 11.62 7.23
N ILE A 17 10.18 11.50 8.46
CA ILE A 17 11.60 11.48 8.78
C ILE A 17 11.95 10.02 9.08
N LEU A 18 12.82 9.45 8.24
CA LEU A 18 13.23 8.05 8.33
C LEU A 18 14.66 7.94 8.82
N GLU A 19 14.94 6.91 9.61
CA GLU A 19 16.30 6.53 9.98
C GLU A 19 16.99 5.87 8.80
N ALA A 20 18.15 6.38 8.42
CA ALA A 20 19.06 5.70 7.51
C ALA A 20 20.13 4.97 8.34
N GLY A 21 19.75 3.87 9.02
CA GLY A 21 20.66 3.04 9.82
C GLY A 21 20.30 2.97 11.30
N HIS A 22 21.29 3.11 12.18
CA HIS A 22 21.15 3.00 13.65
C HIS A 22 21.19 4.37 14.36
N GLY A 23 20.66 5.42 13.74
CA GLY A 23 20.67 6.76 14.31
C GLY A 23 19.27 7.31 14.48
N ASP A 24 18.99 7.91 15.64
CA ASP A 24 17.73 8.59 15.91
C ASP A 24 17.69 9.92 15.13
N PRO A 25 16.67 10.16 14.29
CA PRO A 25 16.61 11.37 13.52
C PRO A 25 16.11 12.50 14.44
N SER A 26 16.78 13.65 14.39
CA SER A 26 16.38 14.84 15.16
C SER A 26 16.05 16.00 14.23
N ILE A 27 15.02 16.76 14.60
CA ILE A 27 14.61 17.98 13.92
C ILE A 27 14.33 19.07 14.95
N LEU A 28 14.90 20.26 14.73
CA LEU A 28 14.69 21.39 15.63
C LEU A 28 13.40 22.14 15.31
N SER A 29 13.15 22.40 14.02
CA SER A 29 11.95 23.07 13.53
C SER A 29 11.65 22.67 12.09
N ILE A 30 10.38 22.79 11.71
CA ILE A 30 9.90 22.67 10.33
C ILE A 30 9.13 23.95 10.03
N GLU A 31 9.39 24.52 8.87
CA GLU A 31 8.66 25.66 8.36
C GLU A 31 8.01 25.28 7.03
N VAL A 32 6.72 25.58 6.89
CA VAL A 32 5.95 25.35 5.67
C VAL A 32 5.27 26.66 5.33
N LEU A 33 5.71 27.29 4.24
CA LEU A 33 5.19 28.56 3.77
C LEU A 33 4.39 28.35 2.48
N GLN A 34 3.25 29.03 2.40
CA GLN A 34 2.55 29.18 1.14
C GLN A 34 3.26 30.24 0.31
N ILE A 35 3.51 29.93 -0.95
CA ILE A 35 4.11 30.83 -1.93
C ILE A 35 3.19 30.91 -3.15
N ASP A 36 3.40 31.93 -3.97
CA ASP A 36 2.68 32.02 -5.25
C ASP A 36 3.08 30.89 -6.20
N ASP A 37 2.12 30.41 -6.98
CA ASP A 37 2.28 29.27 -7.87
C ASP A 37 3.31 29.53 -8.98
N ASP A 38 3.47 30.79 -9.36
CA ASP A 38 4.44 31.21 -10.35
C ASP A 38 5.76 31.67 -9.73
N ALA A 39 5.88 31.77 -8.39
CA ALA A 39 7.06 32.28 -7.68
C ALA A 39 8.37 31.55 -7.97
N TYR A 40 8.35 30.33 -8.50
CA TYR A 40 9.58 29.65 -8.91
C TYR A 40 9.44 29.08 -10.32
N ASN A 41 8.72 29.79 -11.18
CA ASN A 41 8.54 29.37 -12.56
C ASN A 41 9.82 29.63 -13.37
N PHE A 42 10.57 28.58 -13.67
CA PHE A 42 11.80 28.60 -14.50
C PHE A 42 11.53 28.26 -15.98
N GLY A 43 10.28 28.41 -16.43
CA GLY A 43 9.91 28.35 -17.85
C GLY A 43 8.96 27.20 -18.22
N PRO A 44 8.36 27.26 -19.43
CA PRO A 44 7.46 26.23 -19.93
C PRO A 44 8.20 24.95 -20.41
N PRO A 45 7.52 23.79 -20.39
CA PRO A 45 6.19 23.59 -19.83
C PRO A 45 6.28 23.51 -18.30
N ARG A 46 5.31 24.08 -17.57
CA ARG A 46 5.17 23.94 -16.11
C ARG A 46 5.44 22.49 -15.72
N GLU A 47 6.64 22.19 -15.23
CA GLU A 47 7.03 20.81 -14.92
C GLU A 47 6.30 20.39 -13.65
N LYS A 48 5.06 19.92 -13.81
CA LYS A 48 4.34 19.23 -12.74
C LYS A 48 5.21 18.04 -12.33
N GLY A 49 5.58 18.01 -11.05
CA GLY A 49 6.44 16.96 -10.51
C GLY A 49 7.93 17.27 -10.57
N THR A 50 8.31 18.53 -10.34
CA THR A 50 9.70 18.91 -10.05
C THR A 50 9.76 19.58 -8.69
N VAL A 51 10.78 19.24 -7.90
CA VAL A 51 11.08 19.82 -6.59
C VAL A 51 12.37 20.63 -6.72
N LEU A 52 12.33 21.90 -6.34
CA LEU A 52 13.52 22.74 -6.28
C LEU A 52 14.12 22.67 -4.89
N ARG A 53 15.37 22.20 -4.77
CA ARG A 53 16.14 22.30 -3.52
C ARG A 53 17.09 23.48 -3.62
N ALA A 54 16.93 24.48 -2.76
CA ALA A 54 17.86 25.61 -2.72
C ALA A 54 19.23 25.12 -2.22
N VAL A 55 20.26 25.29 -3.06
CA VAL A 55 21.66 24.91 -2.76
C VAL A 55 22.45 26.13 -2.31
N LYS A 56 22.25 27.25 -2.99
CA LYS A 56 22.91 28.52 -2.68
C LYS A 56 21.98 29.69 -2.97
N ARG A 57 22.01 30.70 -2.11
CA ARG A 57 21.29 31.97 -2.27
C ARG A 57 22.16 33.10 -1.74
N LEU A 58 22.53 34.03 -2.62
CA LEU A 58 23.56 35.04 -2.38
C LEU A 58 23.03 36.42 -2.78
N LYS A 59 23.23 37.39 -1.90
CA LYS A 59 23.06 38.83 -2.16
C LYS A 59 24.44 39.44 -2.37
N CYS A 60 24.66 40.10 -3.50
CA CYS A 60 25.95 40.65 -3.89
C CYS A 60 26.07 42.13 -3.49
N GLY A 61 27.26 42.54 -3.06
CA GLY A 61 27.61 43.94 -2.76
C GLY A 61 27.41 44.34 -1.29
N SER A 62 26.78 43.48 -0.49
CA SER A 62 26.67 43.65 0.96
C SER A 62 27.09 42.37 1.66
N GLY A 63 28.06 42.43 2.57
CA GLY A 63 28.46 41.28 3.40
C GLY A 63 27.45 40.88 4.51
N LYS A 64 26.30 41.54 4.60
CA LYS A 64 25.30 41.28 5.65
C LYS A 64 24.23 40.29 5.16
N PRO A 65 24.09 39.12 5.79
CA PRO A 65 22.97 38.23 5.51
C PRO A 65 21.66 38.80 6.06
N ALA A 66 20.53 38.43 5.47
CA ALA A 66 19.22 38.96 5.81
C ALA A 66 18.09 38.04 5.31
N PHE A 67 16.94 38.08 5.97
CA PHE A 67 15.71 37.48 5.45
C PHE A 67 15.04 38.40 4.42
N ASP A 68 14.06 37.88 3.68
CA ASP A 68 13.29 38.70 2.74
C ASP A 68 12.58 39.83 3.50
N GLU A 69 12.03 39.57 4.69
CA GLU A 69 11.39 40.59 5.54
C GLU A 69 12.31 41.79 5.82
N ASP A 70 13.60 41.53 6.11
CA ASP A 70 14.62 42.55 6.34
C ASP A 70 14.99 43.37 5.09
N LEU A 71 14.63 42.87 3.90
CA LEU A 71 15.01 43.42 2.59
C LEU A 71 13.79 43.95 1.81
N ASN A 72 12.68 44.23 2.50
CA ASN A 72 11.41 44.68 1.93
C ASN A 72 10.79 43.66 0.96
N GLY A 73 10.97 42.37 1.26
CA GLY A 73 10.29 41.28 0.57
C GLY A 73 8.84 41.11 1.02
N ILE A 74 8.07 40.38 0.21
CA ILE A 74 6.68 40.04 0.51
C ILE A 74 6.51 38.53 0.66
N HIS A 75 5.56 38.13 1.50
CA HIS A 75 5.36 36.72 1.89
C HIS A 75 5.14 35.76 0.70
N TRP A 76 4.62 36.23 -0.43
CA TRP A 76 4.40 35.42 -1.64
C TRP A 76 5.69 34.80 -2.23
N GLY A 77 6.88 35.28 -1.85
CA GLY A 77 8.19 34.70 -2.22
C GLY A 77 8.74 33.61 -1.27
N GLY A 78 8.13 33.42 -0.08
CA GLY A 78 8.46 32.35 0.87
C GLY A 78 9.57 32.67 1.88
N ASP A 79 9.67 33.93 2.30
CA ASP A 79 10.59 34.46 3.33
C ASP A 79 12.02 33.89 3.28
N ARG A 80 12.70 34.12 2.16
CA ARG A 80 14.01 33.50 1.90
C ARG A 80 15.12 34.13 2.75
N PHE A 81 16.07 33.30 3.18
CA PHE A 81 17.33 33.77 3.76
C PHE A 81 18.42 33.97 2.70
N TRP A 82 19.00 35.17 2.62
CA TRP A 82 20.09 35.53 1.70
C TRP A 82 21.43 35.61 2.43
N LEU A 83 22.45 34.94 1.88
CA LEU A 83 23.84 35.11 2.34
C LEU A 83 24.45 36.36 1.69
N GLY A 84 24.96 37.28 2.48
CA GLY A 84 25.65 38.47 1.97
C GLY A 84 27.06 38.18 1.47
N LEU A 85 27.40 38.69 0.29
CA LEU A 85 28.75 38.70 -0.27
C LEU A 85 29.24 40.13 -0.49
N GLN A 86 30.45 40.42 -0.01
CA GLN A 86 31.15 41.66 -0.33
C GLN A 86 31.92 41.56 -1.67
N THR A 87 32.58 40.42 -1.89
CA THR A 87 33.31 40.07 -3.12
C THR A 87 32.87 38.68 -3.61
N LEU A 88 32.97 38.39 -4.91
CA LEU A 88 32.57 37.09 -5.48
C LEU A 88 33.61 36.00 -5.25
N SER A 89 34.89 36.36 -5.19
CA SER A 89 35.96 35.46 -4.78
C SER A 89 36.90 36.15 -3.80
N SER A 90 37.69 35.38 -3.07
CA SER A 90 38.69 35.94 -2.14
C SER A 90 39.87 36.62 -2.85
N SER A 91 39.99 36.42 -4.17
CA SER A 91 41.06 36.95 -5.02
C SER A 91 40.56 37.94 -6.08
N SER A 92 39.28 38.32 -6.04
CA SER A 92 38.70 39.25 -7.01
C SER A 92 39.04 40.70 -6.66
N ASP A 93 39.48 41.46 -7.66
CA ASP A 93 39.60 42.93 -7.61
C ASP A 93 38.26 43.54 -8.01
N ASP A 94 37.14 43.02 -7.50
CA ASP A 94 35.79 43.49 -7.78
C ASP A 94 35.35 44.56 -6.78
N GLN A 95 34.37 45.37 -7.16
CA GLN A 95 33.90 46.51 -6.39
C GLN A 95 32.44 46.31 -5.99
N SER A 96 32.14 46.45 -4.70
CA SER A 96 30.77 46.55 -4.22
C SER A 96 30.22 47.95 -4.45
N ILE A 97 29.00 48.05 -4.99
CA ILE A 97 28.26 49.30 -5.11
C ILE A 97 26.88 49.16 -4.47
N SER A 98 26.28 50.29 -4.13
CA SER A 98 24.94 50.35 -3.54
C SER A 98 24.17 51.56 -4.05
N SER A 99 22.84 51.49 -3.99
CA SER A 99 21.95 52.58 -4.37
C SER A 99 20.75 52.63 -3.43
N GLU A 100 20.32 53.85 -3.10
CA GLU A 100 19.11 54.13 -2.31
C GLU A 100 17.85 54.25 -3.20
N ASN A 101 17.99 54.10 -4.52
CA ASN A 101 16.86 54.21 -5.43
C ASN A 101 15.89 53.03 -5.27
N VAL A 102 14.61 53.30 -5.56
CA VAL A 102 13.56 52.28 -5.62
C VAL A 102 13.80 51.39 -6.84
N ILE A 103 13.63 50.07 -6.66
CA ILE A 103 13.80 49.10 -7.74
C ILE A 103 12.43 48.65 -8.24
N ALA A 104 12.13 48.93 -9.51
CA ALA A 104 10.88 48.54 -10.17
C ALA A 104 10.82 47.02 -10.43
N GLU A 105 9.61 46.52 -10.71
CA GLU A 105 9.31 45.11 -11.07
C GLU A 105 9.65 44.05 -10.00
N THR A 106 9.92 44.45 -8.75
CA THR A 106 10.25 43.52 -7.64
C THR A 106 9.04 42.77 -7.07
N LEU A 107 7.83 43.23 -7.39
CA LEU A 107 6.55 42.70 -6.88
C LEU A 107 5.77 41.89 -7.94
N LEU A 108 6.45 41.35 -8.96
CA LEU A 108 5.81 40.68 -10.09
C LEU A 108 6.29 39.24 -10.27
N ALA A 109 5.44 38.43 -10.90
CA ALA A 109 5.80 37.09 -11.36
C ALA A 109 6.94 37.17 -12.40
N PRO A 110 7.85 36.18 -12.49
CA PRO A 110 7.76 34.84 -11.93
C PRO A 110 8.32 34.69 -10.52
N ASN A 111 8.68 35.76 -9.78
CA ASN A 111 8.98 35.61 -8.36
C ASN A 111 9.03 36.97 -7.66
N PHE A 112 8.39 37.05 -6.50
CA PHE A 112 8.37 38.25 -5.66
C PHE A 112 9.70 38.37 -4.91
N TYR A 113 10.68 39.06 -5.48
CA TYR A 113 11.99 39.26 -4.85
C TYR A 113 12.03 40.53 -3.99
N PRO A 114 12.73 40.52 -2.84
CA PRO A 114 12.92 41.72 -2.03
C PRO A 114 13.66 42.82 -2.80
N GLN A 115 13.21 44.07 -2.70
CA GLN A 115 13.91 45.21 -3.31
C GLN A 115 15.38 45.31 -2.85
N GLY A 116 15.64 44.99 -1.58
CA GLY A 116 16.95 45.14 -0.96
C GLY A 116 18.07 44.28 -1.57
N ILE A 117 17.77 43.22 -2.34
CA ILE A 117 18.82 42.46 -3.05
C ILE A 117 19.30 43.16 -4.32
N TYR A 118 18.47 44.03 -4.91
CA TYR A 118 18.80 44.77 -6.12
C TYR A 118 19.47 46.12 -5.83
N GLN A 119 19.38 46.61 -4.60
CA GLN A 119 20.00 47.85 -4.14
C GLN A 119 21.50 47.73 -3.84
N SER A 120 22.07 46.54 -3.96
CA SER A 120 23.51 46.31 -3.90
C SER A 120 23.96 45.43 -5.06
N ALA A 121 25.19 45.61 -5.51
CA ALA A 121 25.78 44.80 -6.56
C ALA A 121 27.28 44.66 -6.40
N ILE A 122 27.84 43.65 -7.07
CA ILE A 122 29.27 43.52 -7.33
C ILE A 122 29.50 43.85 -8.79
N VAL A 123 30.48 44.71 -9.06
CA VAL A 123 30.90 45.14 -10.38
C VAL A 123 32.36 44.79 -10.57
N GLY A 124 32.75 44.38 -11.78
CA GLY A 124 34.19 44.21 -12.09
C GLY A 124 34.94 45.54 -11.99
N THR A 125 36.26 45.50 -12.18
CA THR A 125 37.10 46.71 -12.28
C THR A 125 37.78 46.79 -13.64
N ASP A 126 38.47 47.89 -13.94
CA ASP A 126 39.20 48.01 -15.21
C ASP A 126 40.34 46.98 -15.31
N ARG A 127 40.83 46.47 -14.17
CA ARG A 127 41.83 45.39 -14.09
C ARG A 127 41.20 44.02 -14.25
N GLN A 128 40.01 43.83 -13.70
CA GLN A 128 39.26 42.58 -13.77
C GLN A 128 37.80 42.87 -14.16
N PRO A 129 37.54 43.10 -15.46
CA PRO A 129 36.22 43.51 -15.91
C PRO A 129 35.20 42.36 -15.85
N SER A 130 35.67 41.11 -15.92
CA SER A 130 34.85 39.91 -15.80
C SER A 130 34.65 39.50 -14.33
N LEU A 131 33.47 39.00 -14.03
CA LEU A 131 33.15 38.43 -12.72
C LEU A 131 33.12 36.91 -12.80
N SER A 132 33.63 36.21 -11.78
CA SER A 132 33.65 34.75 -11.73
C SER A 132 33.21 34.27 -10.36
N PHE A 133 32.27 33.33 -10.35
CA PHE A 133 31.76 32.68 -9.16
C PHE A 133 31.86 31.16 -9.32
N GLU A 134 32.33 30.47 -8.29
CA GLU A 134 32.47 29.01 -8.27
C GLU A 134 31.87 28.46 -6.97
N MET A 135 31.20 27.30 -7.07
CA MET A 135 30.70 26.57 -5.91
C MET A 135 30.76 25.07 -6.11
N ASP A 136 30.89 24.33 -5.01
CA ASP A 136 30.80 22.87 -5.02
C ASP A 136 29.35 22.41 -5.18
N VAL A 137 29.16 21.37 -5.99
CA VAL A 137 27.87 20.75 -6.29
C VAL A 137 27.99 19.23 -6.33
N THR A 138 26.87 18.54 -6.14
CA THR A 138 26.80 17.09 -6.34
C THR A 138 26.84 16.78 -7.84
N PRO A 139 27.72 15.86 -8.30
CA PRO A 139 27.84 15.51 -9.71
C PRO A 139 26.62 14.72 -10.23
N ASN A 140 26.45 14.73 -11.55
CA ASN A 140 25.38 14.03 -12.29
C ASN A 140 23.97 14.48 -11.87
N LYS A 141 23.81 15.76 -11.59
CA LYS A 141 22.55 16.41 -11.23
C LYS A 141 22.27 17.59 -12.15
N ASN A 142 21.01 17.99 -12.19
CA ASN A 142 20.56 19.18 -12.90
C ASN A 142 20.46 20.34 -11.90
N TYR A 143 21.01 21.49 -12.27
CA TYR A 143 20.93 22.71 -11.47
C TYR A 143 20.29 23.82 -12.28
N SER A 144 19.37 24.56 -11.67
CA SER A 144 18.85 25.80 -12.22
C SER A 144 19.57 26.98 -11.58
N VAL A 145 20.28 27.75 -12.41
CA VAL A 145 21.03 28.94 -12.02
C VAL A 145 20.17 30.15 -12.31
N TRP A 146 19.93 30.98 -11.31
CA TRP A 146 19.15 32.21 -11.40
C TRP A 146 20.05 33.40 -11.06
N LEU A 147 20.10 34.37 -11.97
CA LEU A 147 20.95 35.54 -11.88
C LEU A 147 20.07 36.79 -11.82
N HIS A 148 20.33 37.62 -10.81
CA HIS A 148 19.54 38.80 -10.51
C HIS A 148 20.34 40.04 -10.89
N PHE A 149 19.71 40.91 -11.66
CA PHE A 149 20.30 42.13 -12.17
C PHE A 149 19.40 43.33 -11.92
N ALA A 150 20.01 44.47 -11.64
CA ALA A 150 19.44 45.81 -11.77
C ALA A 150 20.60 46.77 -12.02
N GLU A 151 20.49 47.63 -13.03
CA GLU A 151 21.55 48.60 -13.33
C GLU A 151 21.48 49.76 -12.32
N ILE A 152 22.35 49.69 -11.32
CA ILE A 152 22.43 50.67 -10.22
C ILE A 152 23.69 51.55 -10.30
N ASP A 153 24.62 51.27 -11.23
CA ASP A 153 25.84 52.04 -11.40
C ASP A 153 25.55 53.39 -12.06
N ASN A 154 25.93 54.48 -11.41
CA ASN A 154 25.72 55.83 -11.93
C ASN A 154 26.52 56.12 -13.20
N GLY A 155 27.58 55.36 -13.49
CA GLY A 155 28.35 55.48 -14.72
C GLY A 155 27.64 54.90 -15.96
N VAL A 156 26.61 54.07 -15.78
CA VAL A 156 25.87 53.44 -16.87
C VAL A 156 24.45 54.01 -16.91
N THR A 157 24.15 54.74 -17.98
CA THR A 157 22.96 55.60 -18.12
C THR A 157 22.10 55.27 -19.33
N ALA A 158 22.63 54.54 -20.31
CA ALA A 158 21.94 54.22 -21.55
C ALA A 158 22.29 52.80 -22.02
N GLU A 159 21.48 52.29 -22.94
CA GLU A 159 21.72 51.03 -23.65
C GLU A 159 23.12 51.01 -24.32
N GLU A 160 23.63 49.80 -24.55
CA GLU A 160 24.93 49.48 -25.16
C GLU A 160 26.17 49.96 -24.39
N GLN A 161 26.00 50.58 -23.21
CA GLN A 161 27.11 51.01 -22.34
C GLN A 161 27.68 49.89 -21.45
N ARG A 162 26.89 48.85 -21.16
CA ARG A 162 27.33 47.63 -20.47
C ARG A 162 26.64 46.43 -21.10
N VAL A 163 27.41 45.66 -21.86
CA VAL A 163 26.97 44.42 -22.51
C VAL A 163 27.91 43.30 -22.13
N PHE A 164 27.38 42.18 -21.64
CA PHE A 164 28.18 41.03 -21.24
C PHE A 164 27.49 39.71 -21.54
N ASP A 165 28.30 38.67 -21.72
CA ASP A 165 27.86 37.28 -21.83
C ASP A 165 27.91 36.62 -20.45
N VAL A 166 27.05 35.63 -20.24
CA VAL A 166 27.11 34.73 -19.07
C VAL A 166 27.48 33.35 -19.55
N LEU A 167 28.58 32.83 -19.04
CA LEU A 167 29.03 31.45 -19.27
C LEU A 167 28.79 30.63 -18.00
N ILE A 168 28.20 29.45 -18.16
CA ILE A 168 28.02 28.47 -17.07
C ILE A 168 28.79 27.21 -17.46
N ASN A 169 29.79 26.84 -16.66
CA ASN A 169 30.71 25.73 -16.92
C ASN A 169 31.41 25.79 -18.30
N GLY A 170 31.64 27.00 -18.81
CA GLY A 170 32.30 27.25 -20.10
C GLY A 170 31.35 27.40 -21.29
N ASP A 171 30.08 26.99 -21.15
CA ASP A 171 29.07 27.17 -22.19
C ASP A 171 28.37 28.52 -22.04
N THR A 172 28.18 29.26 -23.14
CA THR A 172 27.43 30.52 -23.13
C THR A 172 25.95 30.24 -22.84
N ALA A 173 25.51 30.60 -21.62
CA ALA A 173 24.13 30.44 -21.18
C ALA A 173 23.23 31.59 -21.65
N PHE A 174 23.77 32.82 -21.65
CA PHE A 174 23.11 34.02 -22.13
C PHE A 174 24.12 34.89 -22.86
N LYS A 175 23.68 35.50 -23.96
CA LYS A 175 24.54 36.29 -24.85
C LYS A 175 24.04 37.73 -24.94
N ASP A 176 24.97 38.67 -25.02
CA ASP A 176 24.73 40.10 -25.25
C ASP A 176 23.72 40.70 -24.25
N ILE A 177 23.86 40.36 -22.95
CA ILE A 177 23.00 40.91 -21.89
C ILE A 177 23.27 42.40 -21.77
N ASP A 178 22.22 43.19 -21.96
CA ASP A 178 22.17 44.62 -21.69
C ASP A 178 20.96 44.86 -20.79
N ILE A 179 21.22 45.18 -19.52
CA ILE A 179 20.17 45.28 -18.51
C ILE A 179 19.18 46.37 -18.91
N ILE A 180 19.66 47.57 -19.26
CA ILE A 180 18.79 48.72 -19.60
C ILE A 180 17.95 48.40 -20.84
N ARG A 181 18.51 47.77 -21.86
CA ARG A 181 17.76 47.37 -23.06
C ARG A 181 16.70 46.31 -22.75
N MET A 182 16.99 45.39 -21.82
CA MET A 182 16.08 44.30 -21.46
C MET A 182 14.97 44.75 -20.51
N THR A 183 15.22 45.75 -19.66
CA THR A 183 14.25 46.28 -18.70
C THR A 183 13.55 47.56 -19.16
N GLY A 184 14.09 48.24 -20.17
CA GLY A 184 13.62 49.54 -20.68
C GLY A 184 14.17 50.75 -19.89
N GLU A 185 14.60 50.57 -18.65
CA GLU A 185 15.13 51.64 -17.79
C GLU A 185 16.09 51.12 -16.71
N ARG A 186 16.81 52.05 -16.07
CA ARG A 186 17.64 51.77 -14.89
C ARG A 186 16.79 51.47 -13.67
N PHE A 187 17.40 50.85 -12.65
CA PHE A 187 16.72 50.54 -11.39
C PHE A 187 15.48 49.64 -11.57
N THR A 188 15.54 48.71 -12.51
CA THR A 188 14.47 47.73 -12.75
C THR A 188 15.03 46.33 -12.58
N ALA A 189 14.31 45.50 -11.83
CA ALA A 189 14.71 44.12 -11.57
C ALA A 189 14.63 43.26 -12.84
N LEU A 190 15.69 42.50 -13.09
CA LEU A 190 15.76 41.50 -14.15
C LEU A 190 16.24 40.18 -13.54
N VAL A 191 15.58 39.09 -13.92
CA VAL A 191 15.96 37.73 -13.51
C VAL A 191 16.14 36.87 -14.74
N LEU A 192 17.32 36.27 -14.87
CA LEU A 192 17.63 35.31 -15.93
C LEU A 192 17.90 33.95 -15.30
N ASN A 193 17.27 32.89 -15.82
CA ASN A 193 17.47 31.53 -15.32
C ASN A 193 17.81 30.53 -16.43
N LYS A 194 18.69 29.57 -16.09
CA LYS A 194 19.11 28.50 -17.00
C LYS A 194 19.32 27.22 -16.22
N THR A 195 18.70 26.14 -16.68
CA THR A 195 18.98 24.79 -16.18
C THR A 195 20.16 24.17 -16.92
N VAL A 196 21.13 23.66 -16.17
CA VAL A 196 22.35 23.02 -16.67
C VAL A 196 22.54 21.65 -16.01
N ALA A 197 23.02 20.67 -16.76
CA ALA A 197 23.46 19.40 -16.23
C ALA A 197 24.93 19.52 -15.83
N VAL A 198 25.28 19.13 -14.60
CA VAL A 198 26.66 19.21 -14.10
C VAL A 198 27.20 17.81 -13.88
N SER A 199 28.17 17.40 -14.69
CA SER A 199 28.85 16.09 -14.57
C SER A 199 29.95 16.09 -13.52
N GLY A 200 30.60 17.24 -13.29
CA GLY A 200 31.65 17.43 -12.30
C GLY A 200 31.14 17.80 -10.90
N ILE A 201 32.07 18.16 -10.02
CA ILE A 201 31.78 18.57 -8.63
C ILE A 201 31.70 20.08 -8.44
N THR A 202 31.88 20.86 -9.50
CA THR A 202 31.96 22.33 -9.44
C THR A 202 31.01 22.95 -10.46
N LEU A 203 30.32 24.00 -10.04
CA LEU A 203 29.54 24.89 -10.89
C LEU A 203 30.25 26.24 -10.96
N LYS A 204 30.63 26.65 -12.17
CA LYS A 204 31.32 27.91 -12.45
C LYS A 204 30.43 28.83 -13.27
N ILE A 205 30.30 30.07 -12.85
CA ILE A 205 29.56 31.14 -13.53
C ILE A 205 30.54 32.27 -13.84
N ILE A 206 30.63 32.69 -15.09
CA ILE A 206 31.48 33.80 -15.53
C ILE A 206 30.61 34.83 -16.24
N LEU A 207 30.68 36.10 -15.83
CA LEU A 207 30.12 37.22 -16.56
C LEU A 207 31.26 37.91 -17.30
N GLN A 208 31.22 37.88 -18.64
CA GLN A 208 32.29 38.35 -19.50
C GLN A 208 31.83 39.53 -20.34
N PRO A 209 32.39 40.74 -20.14
CA PRO A 209 32.05 41.90 -20.96
C PRO A 209 32.31 41.70 -22.46
N VAL A 210 31.36 42.12 -23.27
CA VAL A 210 31.38 42.11 -24.75
C VAL A 210 31.54 43.52 -25.29
N LYS A 211 30.72 44.46 -24.79
CA LYS A 211 30.82 45.89 -25.11
C LYS A 211 30.69 46.73 -23.85
N GLY A 212 31.40 47.85 -23.85
CA GLY A 212 31.37 48.77 -22.73
C GLY A 212 32.15 48.26 -21.53
N THR A 213 31.70 48.67 -20.34
CA THR A 213 32.47 48.50 -19.10
C THR A 213 32.21 47.14 -18.43
N ARG A 214 32.67 47.03 -17.18
CA ARG A 214 32.75 45.84 -16.32
C ARG A 214 31.42 45.06 -16.23
N ALA A 215 31.43 43.77 -15.90
CA ALA A 215 30.21 43.03 -15.59
C ALA A 215 29.62 43.46 -14.24
N ILE A 216 28.31 43.23 -14.03
CA ILE A 216 27.59 43.53 -12.78
C ILE A 216 26.68 42.36 -12.38
N ILE A 217 26.53 42.09 -11.08
CA ILE A 217 25.57 41.12 -10.54
C ILE A 217 25.03 41.59 -9.19
N ASN A 218 23.72 41.45 -8.97
CA ASN A 218 23.04 41.87 -7.74
C ASN A 218 22.76 40.70 -6.80
N ALA A 219 22.42 39.52 -7.35
CA ALA A 219 22.19 38.31 -6.56
C ALA A 219 22.35 37.03 -7.40
N ILE A 220 22.59 35.90 -6.74
CA ILE A 220 22.72 34.56 -7.36
C ILE A 220 21.92 33.55 -6.55
N GLU A 221 21.05 32.78 -7.21
CA GLU A 221 20.46 31.57 -6.65
C GLU A 221 20.83 30.34 -7.48
N VAL A 222 21.05 29.22 -6.80
CA VAL A 222 21.28 27.92 -7.42
C VAL A 222 20.38 26.89 -6.76
N PHE A 223 19.54 26.25 -7.57
CA PHE A 223 18.64 25.19 -7.16
C PHE A 223 19.08 23.87 -7.77
N GLU A 224 19.08 22.78 -7.00
CA GLU A 224 19.09 21.44 -7.58
C GLU A 224 17.66 21.10 -8.02
N ILE A 225 17.54 20.63 -9.26
CA ILE A 225 16.30 20.11 -9.84
C ILE A 225 16.17 18.65 -9.45
N ILE A 226 15.22 18.36 -8.57
CA ILE A 226 14.90 17.00 -8.14
C ILE A 226 13.58 16.59 -8.83
N PRO A 227 13.60 15.61 -9.75
CA PRO A 227 12.36 15.10 -10.33
C PRO A 227 11.53 14.45 -9.21
N ALA A 228 10.22 14.73 -9.19
CA ALA A 228 9.31 14.12 -8.24
C ALA A 228 9.24 12.62 -8.48
N GLU A 229 9.32 11.87 -7.39
CA GLU A 229 9.23 10.43 -7.43
C GLU A 229 7.85 10.01 -7.95
N LYS A 230 7.85 9.05 -8.88
CA LYS A 230 6.61 8.42 -9.35
C LYS A 230 6.07 7.57 -8.21
N LYS A 231 4.81 7.74 -7.84
CA LYS A 231 4.16 7.01 -6.73
C LYS A 231 3.79 5.58 -7.12
N THR A 232 3.59 4.72 -6.15
CA THR A 232 2.95 3.41 -6.37
C THR A 232 1.48 3.58 -6.75
N LEU A 233 0.94 2.66 -7.57
CA LEU A 233 -0.47 2.66 -7.93
C LEU A 233 -1.38 2.76 -6.68
N PRO A 234 -2.22 3.81 -6.56
CA PRO A 234 -2.99 4.06 -5.34
C PRO A 234 -3.90 2.89 -4.92
N GLN A 235 -4.41 2.13 -5.90
CA GLN A 235 -5.24 0.95 -5.65
C GLN A 235 -4.46 -0.16 -4.94
N GLU A 236 -3.20 -0.38 -5.33
CA GLU A 236 -2.32 -1.37 -4.72
C GLU A 236 -1.87 -0.93 -3.33
N VAL A 237 -1.57 0.36 -3.16
CA VAL A 237 -1.31 0.95 -1.83
C VAL A 237 -2.49 0.74 -0.89
N SER A 238 -3.72 0.99 -1.36
CA SER A 238 -4.92 0.74 -0.57
C SER A 238 -5.09 -0.74 -0.20
N ALA A 239 -4.78 -1.65 -1.13
CA ALA A 239 -4.88 -3.08 -0.90
C ALA A 239 -3.88 -3.57 0.16
N LEU A 240 -2.62 -3.10 0.10
CA LEU A 240 -1.61 -3.42 1.12
C LEU A 240 -1.97 -2.83 2.49
N ARG A 241 -2.63 -1.66 2.56
CA ARG A 241 -3.13 -1.13 3.84
C ARG A 241 -4.24 -2.00 4.45
N THR A 242 -5.16 -2.50 3.64
CA THR A 242 -6.18 -3.46 4.10
C THR A 242 -5.54 -4.77 4.55
N LEU A 243 -4.53 -5.25 3.82
CA LEU A 243 -3.76 -6.44 4.16
C LEU A 243 -3.03 -6.27 5.51
N LYS A 244 -2.36 -5.11 5.71
CA LYS A 244 -1.71 -4.73 6.98
C LYS A 244 -2.65 -4.89 8.17
N GLY A 245 -3.85 -4.33 8.07
CA GLY A 245 -4.86 -4.41 9.12
C GLY A 245 -5.41 -5.83 9.31
N SER A 246 -5.67 -6.55 8.21
CA SER A 246 -6.29 -7.88 8.25
C SER A 246 -5.35 -8.97 8.79
N LEU A 247 -4.05 -8.83 8.54
CA LEU A 247 -3.03 -9.79 8.97
C LEU A 247 -2.32 -9.42 10.28
N GLY A 248 -2.68 -8.27 10.87
CA GLY A 248 -2.08 -7.77 12.11
C GLY A 248 -0.57 -7.57 11.99
N LEU A 249 -0.12 -6.98 10.87
CA LEU A 249 1.31 -6.82 10.59
C LEU A 249 2.04 -6.09 11.73
N PRO A 250 3.14 -6.65 12.27
CA PRO A 250 3.92 -6.01 13.31
C PRO A 250 4.45 -4.63 12.88
N LEU A 251 4.47 -3.66 13.79
CA LEU A 251 4.92 -2.29 13.50
C LEU A 251 6.34 -2.22 12.91
N ARG A 252 7.21 -3.18 13.24
CA ARG A 252 8.59 -3.29 12.73
C ARG A 252 8.69 -3.35 11.19
N PHE A 253 7.62 -3.72 10.51
CA PHE A 253 7.60 -3.76 9.04
C PHE A 253 7.65 -2.37 8.40
N GLY A 254 7.33 -1.31 9.15
CA GLY A 254 7.43 0.05 8.64
C GLY A 254 6.48 0.34 7.48
N TRP A 255 5.38 -0.42 7.33
CA TRP A 255 4.38 -0.24 6.28
C TRP A 255 3.56 1.05 6.46
N ASN A 256 4.23 2.20 6.34
CA ASN A 256 3.69 3.56 6.46
C ASN A 256 4.16 4.35 5.23
N GLY A 257 3.25 5.07 4.56
CA GLY A 257 3.57 5.84 3.36
C GLY A 257 3.33 5.11 2.04
N ASP A 258 4.26 5.26 1.09
CA ASP A 258 4.25 4.61 -0.22
C ASP A 258 5.18 3.38 -0.18
N PRO A 259 4.73 2.20 -0.63
CA PRO A 259 5.48 0.95 -0.49
C PRO A 259 6.75 0.86 -1.33
N CYS A 260 6.84 1.58 -2.45
CA CYS A 260 7.97 1.51 -3.38
C CYS A 260 8.81 2.79 -3.39
N VAL A 261 8.43 3.80 -2.60
CA VAL A 261 9.00 5.14 -2.67
C VAL A 261 9.22 5.71 -1.25
N PRO A 262 10.42 6.20 -0.91
CA PRO A 262 11.61 6.29 -1.77
C PRO A 262 12.24 4.92 -2.03
N GLN A 263 12.90 4.73 -3.18
CA GLN A 263 13.50 3.44 -3.55
C GLN A 263 14.61 2.97 -2.59
N GLN A 264 15.19 3.89 -1.82
CA GLN A 264 16.19 3.58 -0.80
C GLN A 264 15.56 2.89 0.42
N HIS A 265 14.23 2.98 0.58
CA HIS A 265 13.49 2.47 1.74
C HIS A 265 12.17 1.78 1.32
N PRO A 266 12.21 0.72 0.49
CA PRO A 266 11.00 -0.04 0.17
C PRO A 266 10.44 -0.72 1.42
N TRP A 267 9.14 -0.98 1.44
CA TRP A 267 8.51 -1.72 2.54
C TRP A 267 9.08 -3.13 2.65
N SER A 268 9.41 -3.55 3.88
CA SER A 268 9.92 -4.91 4.10
C SER A 268 8.91 -5.95 3.65
N GLY A 269 9.37 -6.92 2.85
CA GLY A 269 8.56 -8.01 2.31
C GLY A 269 7.68 -7.63 1.11
N VAL A 270 7.86 -6.44 0.53
CA VAL A 270 7.16 -6.00 -0.68
C VAL A 270 8.18 -5.78 -1.80
N ASP A 271 8.00 -6.47 -2.92
CA ASP A 271 8.79 -6.25 -4.11
C ASP A 271 8.04 -5.32 -5.07
N CYS A 272 8.80 -4.46 -5.75
CA CYS A 272 8.28 -3.39 -6.59
C CYS A 272 8.91 -3.39 -7.97
N GLN A 273 8.07 -3.22 -8.99
CA GLN A 273 8.49 -3.03 -10.38
C GLN A 273 7.97 -1.69 -10.91
N PHE A 274 8.75 -1.00 -11.75
CA PHE A 274 8.28 0.23 -12.39
C PHE A 274 7.54 -0.10 -13.68
N ASP A 275 6.27 0.27 -13.76
CA ASP A 275 5.48 0.19 -14.99
C ASP A 275 5.63 1.50 -15.77
N SER A 276 6.50 1.49 -16.78
CA SER A 276 6.75 2.65 -17.64
C SER A 276 5.53 3.06 -18.47
N THR A 277 4.60 2.14 -18.73
CA THR A 277 3.38 2.41 -19.48
C THR A 277 2.35 3.18 -18.64
N LYS A 278 2.30 2.90 -17.34
CA LYS A 278 1.42 3.60 -16.38
C LYS A 278 2.10 4.81 -15.73
N GLY A 279 3.43 4.84 -15.68
CA GLY A 279 4.20 5.88 -15.00
C GLY A 279 4.12 5.78 -13.47
N ASN A 280 3.92 4.57 -12.94
CA ASN A 280 3.78 4.27 -11.52
C ASN A 280 4.57 3.02 -11.13
N TRP A 281 4.90 2.91 -9.84
CA TRP A 281 5.33 1.63 -9.29
C TRP A 281 4.14 0.69 -9.12
N ILE A 282 4.40 -0.60 -9.30
CA ILE A 282 3.47 -1.71 -9.10
C ILE A 282 4.10 -2.75 -8.17
N ILE A 283 3.26 -3.51 -7.48
CA ILE A 283 3.66 -4.56 -6.55
C ILE A 283 3.65 -5.91 -7.28
N ASP A 284 4.82 -6.53 -7.40
CA ASP A 284 4.99 -7.83 -8.07
C ASP A 284 5.37 -8.97 -7.12
N GLY A 285 5.80 -8.66 -5.89
CA GLY A 285 6.12 -9.67 -4.87
C GLY A 285 5.63 -9.31 -3.47
N LEU A 286 5.22 -10.33 -2.73
CA LEU A 286 4.82 -10.25 -1.33
C LEU A 286 5.43 -11.42 -0.55
N GLY A 287 6.55 -11.18 0.13
CA GLY A 287 7.27 -12.14 0.97
C GLY A 287 7.09 -11.84 2.46
N LEU A 288 6.10 -12.49 3.08
CA LEU A 288 5.78 -12.34 4.51
C LEU A 288 5.76 -13.69 5.25
N ASP A 289 6.63 -14.63 4.85
CA ASP A 289 6.73 -15.92 5.50
C ASP A 289 7.35 -15.83 6.90
N ASN A 290 6.91 -16.73 7.80
CA ASN A 290 7.46 -16.89 9.15
C ASN A 290 7.42 -15.60 10.01
N GLN A 291 6.42 -14.75 9.81
CA GLN A 291 6.31 -13.46 10.52
C GLN A 291 5.39 -13.50 11.75
N GLY A 292 4.78 -14.66 12.02
CA GLY A 292 3.81 -14.82 13.08
C GLY A 292 2.49 -14.10 12.80
N LEU A 293 2.17 -13.87 11.51
CA LEU A 293 0.94 -13.21 11.08
C LEU A 293 -0.28 -14.01 11.50
N LYS A 294 -1.37 -13.31 11.80
CA LYS A 294 -2.65 -13.87 12.23
C LYS A 294 -3.76 -13.28 11.38
N GLY A 295 -5.02 -13.59 11.68
CA GLY A 295 -6.16 -12.99 10.97
C GLY A 295 -6.50 -13.73 9.69
N VAL A 296 -6.94 -13.02 8.65
CA VAL A 296 -7.49 -13.60 7.41
C VAL A 296 -6.90 -12.91 6.18
N ILE A 297 -6.81 -13.62 5.06
CA ILE A 297 -6.44 -13.02 3.77
C ILE A 297 -7.68 -12.25 3.24
N PRO A 298 -7.64 -10.91 3.12
CA PRO A 298 -8.78 -10.13 2.67
C PRO A 298 -8.99 -10.28 1.17
N SER A 299 -10.23 -10.12 0.70
CA SER A 299 -10.57 -10.15 -0.73
C SER A 299 -9.84 -9.08 -1.55
N ASP A 300 -9.47 -7.96 -0.91
CA ASP A 300 -8.70 -6.85 -1.48
C ASP A 300 -7.33 -7.25 -2.02
N ILE A 301 -6.80 -8.43 -1.66
CA ILE A 301 -5.59 -8.97 -2.31
C ILE A 301 -5.73 -9.03 -3.83
N SER A 302 -6.96 -9.22 -4.34
CA SER A 302 -7.27 -9.17 -5.77
C SER A 302 -7.00 -7.82 -6.44
N LYS A 303 -6.86 -6.72 -5.70
CA LYS A 303 -6.50 -5.41 -6.28
C LYS A 303 -5.01 -5.33 -6.66
N LEU A 304 -4.19 -6.25 -6.15
CA LEU A 304 -2.76 -6.36 -6.47
C LEU A 304 -2.58 -7.18 -7.76
N GLN A 305 -3.05 -6.61 -8.87
CA GLN A 305 -3.20 -7.29 -10.18
C GLN A 305 -1.87 -7.69 -10.82
N HIS A 306 -0.74 -7.19 -10.30
CA HIS A 306 0.59 -7.47 -10.82
C HIS A 306 1.39 -8.45 -9.96
N LEU A 307 0.83 -8.96 -8.86
CA LEU A 307 1.53 -9.92 -8.00
C LEU A 307 1.87 -11.20 -8.75
N GLN A 308 3.16 -11.49 -8.82
CA GLN A 308 3.73 -12.71 -9.41
C GLN A 308 4.14 -13.70 -8.32
N ASN A 309 4.62 -13.21 -7.18
CA ASN A 309 5.09 -14.05 -6.07
C ASN A 309 4.36 -13.69 -4.77
N ILE A 310 3.69 -14.66 -4.18
CA ILE A 310 3.00 -14.52 -2.89
C ILE A 310 3.51 -15.63 -1.97
N ASN A 311 4.26 -15.26 -0.94
CA ASN A 311 4.70 -16.17 0.11
C ASN A 311 4.20 -15.70 1.48
N LEU A 312 3.20 -16.40 2.00
CA LEU A 312 2.63 -16.19 3.33
C LEU A 312 2.85 -17.41 4.24
N SER A 313 3.79 -18.28 3.88
CA SER A 313 3.99 -19.56 4.55
C SER A 313 4.47 -19.43 6.00
N GLY A 314 4.22 -20.45 6.82
CA GLY A 314 4.74 -20.50 8.19
C GLY A 314 4.15 -19.43 9.12
N ASN A 315 2.88 -19.07 8.92
CA ASN A 315 2.16 -18.10 9.76
C ASN A 315 0.98 -18.79 10.49
N SER A 316 0.15 -18.00 11.18
CA SER A 316 -1.07 -18.47 11.86
C SER A 316 -2.33 -17.86 11.22
N ILE A 317 -2.32 -17.73 9.89
CA ILE A 317 -3.43 -17.15 9.12
C ILE A 317 -4.58 -18.15 9.07
N LYS A 318 -5.81 -17.66 9.29
CA LYS A 318 -7.05 -18.45 9.39
C LYS A 318 -8.03 -18.07 8.28
N GLY A 319 -9.16 -18.77 8.25
CA GLY A 319 -10.25 -18.52 7.32
C GLY A 319 -10.02 -19.19 5.97
N ASN A 320 -10.92 -18.89 5.02
CA ASN A 320 -10.89 -19.46 3.69
C ASN A 320 -9.85 -18.75 2.82
N ILE A 321 -9.30 -19.47 1.84
CA ILE A 321 -8.61 -18.84 0.72
C ILE A 321 -9.66 -18.01 -0.06
N PRO A 322 -9.47 -16.68 -0.25
CA PRO A 322 -10.47 -15.86 -0.90
C PRO A 322 -10.61 -16.23 -2.37
N ILE A 323 -11.86 -16.37 -2.84
CA ILE A 323 -12.16 -16.73 -4.25
C ILE A 323 -11.55 -15.71 -5.21
N SER A 324 -11.47 -14.44 -4.79
CA SER A 324 -10.89 -13.34 -5.57
C SER A 324 -9.39 -13.48 -5.82
N LEU A 325 -8.66 -14.35 -5.09
CA LEU A 325 -7.24 -14.60 -5.37
C LEU A 325 -7.02 -15.18 -6.76
N GLY A 326 -7.99 -15.96 -7.27
CA GLY A 326 -7.96 -16.55 -8.60
C GLY A 326 -8.07 -15.54 -9.76
N THR A 327 -8.34 -14.26 -9.48
CA THR A 327 -8.42 -13.23 -10.54
C THR A 327 -7.06 -12.66 -10.94
N ILE A 328 -6.00 -12.93 -10.17
CA ILE A 328 -4.66 -12.40 -10.40
C ILE A 328 -3.90 -13.36 -11.33
N SER A 329 -4.28 -13.40 -12.61
CA SER A 329 -3.84 -14.44 -13.56
C SER A 329 -2.32 -14.55 -13.76
N VAL A 330 -1.58 -13.51 -13.38
CA VAL A 330 -0.11 -13.40 -13.49
C VAL A 330 0.66 -14.04 -12.32
N VAL A 331 -0.01 -14.53 -11.27
CA VAL A 331 0.64 -15.21 -10.14
C VAL A 331 1.38 -16.44 -10.65
N GLN A 332 2.68 -16.53 -10.34
CA GLN A 332 3.57 -17.64 -10.67
C GLN A 332 3.84 -18.52 -9.45
N VAL A 333 3.99 -17.92 -8.27
CA VAL A 333 4.24 -18.64 -7.01
C VAL A 333 3.21 -18.21 -5.99
N LEU A 334 2.46 -19.19 -5.46
CA LEU A 334 1.55 -19.01 -4.35
C LEU A 334 1.88 -20.02 -3.25
N ASP A 335 2.53 -19.54 -2.18
CA ASP A 335 2.84 -20.33 -1.01
C ASP A 335 2.03 -19.87 0.20
N LEU A 336 1.06 -20.70 0.58
CA LEU A 336 0.23 -20.53 1.76
C LEU A 336 0.45 -21.69 2.75
N SER A 337 1.54 -22.44 2.61
CA SER A 337 1.81 -23.62 3.42
C SER A 337 2.01 -23.28 4.89
N TYR A 338 1.77 -24.25 5.77
CA TYR A 338 1.96 -24.12 7.22
C TYR A 338 1.21 -22.90 7.80
N ASN A 339 -0.11 -22.89 7.61
CA ASN A 339 -1.04 -21.92 8.18
C ASN A 339 -2.24 -22.65 8.83
N GLU A 340 -3.25 -21.90 9.28
CA GLU A 340 -4.50 -22.44 9.82
C GLU A 340 -5.69 -22.25 8.86
N LEU A 341 -5.44 -22.18 7.54
CA LEU A 341 -6.48 -21.95 6.52
C LEU A 341 -7.47 -23.12 6.49
N ASN A 342 -8.75 -22.82 6.30
CA ASN A 342 -9.84 -23.81 6.30
C ASN A 342 -10.80 -23.59 5.12
N GLY A 343 -11.92 -24.32 5.11
CA GLY A 343 -12.84 -24.32 3.97
C GLY A 343 -12.31 -25.15 2.80
N SER A 344 -12.82 -24.89 1.60
CA SER A 344 -12.42 -25.59 0.37
C SER A 344 -11.46 -24.76 -0.48
N ILE A 345 -10.64 -25.43 -1.28
CA ILE A 345 -9.79 -24.77 -2.27
C ILE A 345 -10.72 -24.15 -3.34
N PRO A 346 -10.68 -22.83 -3.58
CA PRO A 346 -11.52 -22.19 -4.58
C PRO A 346 -11.23 -22.70 -5.99
N GLU A 347 -12.28 -22.94 -6.78
CA GLU A 347 -12.13 -23.38 -8.17
C GLU A 347 -11.41 -22.34 -9.05
N SER A 348 -11.53 -21.06 -8.68
CA SER A 348 -10.86 -19.92 -9.33
C SER A 348 -9.34 -19.99 -9.29
N LEU A 349 -8.72 -20.76 -8.40
CA LEU A 349 -7.26 -20.96 -8.44
C LEU A 349 -6.80 -21.71 -9.71
N GLY A 350 -7.71 -22.41 -10.39
CA GLY A 350 -7.45 -23.01 -11.70
C GLY A 350 -7.35 -22.01 -12.85
N GLU A 351 -7.76 -20.76 -12.63
CA GLU A 351 -7.70 -19.67 -13.64
C GLU A 351 -6.34 -18.93 -13.62
N LEU A 352 -5.45 -19.27 -12.69
CA LEU A 352 -4.12 -18.67 -12.57
C LEU A 352 -3.16 -19.19 -13.65
N THR A 353 -3.39 -18.81 -14.91
CA THR A 353 -2.70 -19.39 -16.08
C THR A 353 -1.17 -19.32 -16.05
N SER A 354 -0.57 -18.43 -15.26
CA SER A 354 0.88 -18.29 -15.10
C SER A 354 1.47 -19.10 -13.94
N LEU A 355 0.65 -19.82 -13.17
CA LEU A 355 1.05 -20.49 -11.93
C LEU A 355 2.05 -21.62 -12.20
N GLN A 356 3.14 -21.62 -11.45
CA GLN A 356 4.21 -22.61 -11.51
C GLN A 356 4.31 -23.41 -10.21
N ILE A 357 4.02 -22.78 -9.06
CA ILE A 357 4.10 -23.40 -7.73
C ILE A 357 2.87 -23.01 -6.91
N LEU A 358 2.16 -24.01 -6.40
CA LEU A 358 1.07 -23.85 -5.45
C LEU A 358 1.30 -24.75 -4.24
N ASN A 359 1.68 -24.15 -3.11
CA ASN A 359 1.90 -24.86 -1.85
C ASN A 359 0.77 -24.53 -0.88
N LEU A 360 -0.05 -25.53 -0.54
CA LEU A 360 -1.14 -25.44 0.43
C LEU A 360 -0.96 -26.42 1.59
N ASN A 361 0.16 -27.13 1.65
CA ASN A 361 0.40 -28.18 2.65
C ASN A 361 0.43 -27.63 4.08
N GLY A 362 0.07 -28.47 5.06
CA GLY A 362 0.07 -28.09 6.46
C GLY A 362 -0.99 -27.04 6.81
N ASN A 363 -2.21 -27.21 6.30
CA ASN A 363 -3.37 -26.37 6.61
C ASN A 363 -4.55 -27.25 7.12
N ARG A 364 -5.73 -26.65 7.30
CA ARG A 364 -6.97 -27.33 7.70
C ARG A 364 -8.00 -27.33 6.55
N LEU A 365 -7.54 -27.36 5.30
CA LEU A 365 -8.40 -27.35 4.11
C LEU A 365 -9.20 -28.65 3.99
N SER A 366 -10.36 -28.56 3.36
CA SER A 366 -11.35 -29.64 3.29
C SER A 366 -12.15 -29.65 1.98
N GLY A 367 -12.71 -30.80 1.64
CA GLY A 367 -13.51 -30.98 0.42
C GLY A 367 -12.68 -31.49 -0.76
N ARG A 368 -13.29 -31.50 -1.94
CA ARG A 368 -12.65 -32.02 -3.16
C ARG A 368 -11.64 -31.01 -3.70
N VAL A 369 -10.45 -31.47 -4.10
CA VAL A 369 -9.50 -30.65 -4.86
C VAL A 369 -10.12 -30.31 -6.23
N PRO A 370 -10.25 -29.04 -6.61
CA PRO A 370 -10.88 -28.64 -7.87
C PRO A 370 -10.22 -29.28 -9.10
N ALA A 371 -11.05 -29.78 -10.02
CA ALA A 371 -10.55 -30.38 -11.26
C ALA A 371 -9.80 -29.37 -12.16
N SER A 372 -10.11 -28.07 -12.02
CA SER A 372 -9.45 -26.97 -12.72
C SER A 372 -7.94 -26.92 -12.47
N LEU A 373 -7.47 -27.34 -11.28
CA LEU A 373 -6.04 -27.41 -10.95
C LEU A 373 -5.30 -28.52 -11.72
N GLY A 374 -5.99 -29.58 -12.12
CA GLY A 374 -5.42 -30.67 -12.94
C GLY A 374 -5.56 -30.44 -14.46
N GLY A 375 -6.15 -29.30 -14.86
CA GLY A 375 -6.43 -28.98 -16.25
C GLY A 375 -5.18 -28.60 -17.07
N ARG A 376 -5.36 -28.51 -18.39
CA ARG A 376 -4.31 -28.09 -19.35
C ARG A 376 -3.60 -26.77 -18.99
N PRO A 377 -4.26 -25.71 -18.45
CA PRO A 377 -3.57 -24.46 -18.15
C PRO A 377 -2.41 -24.64 -17.17
N LEU A 378 -2.52 -25.59 -16.24
CA LEU A 378 -1.57 -25.76 -15.14
C LEU A 378 -0.77 -27.06 -15.19
N HIS A 379 -0.71 -27.74 -16.34
CA HIS A 379 -0.09 -29.06 -16.46
C HIS A 379 1.41 -29.14 -16.07
N ARG A 380 2.10 -27.99 -16.00
CA ARG A 380 3.51 -27.88 -15.57
C ARG A 380 3.68 -27.34 -14.15
N ALA A 381 2.59 -26.90 -13.53
CA ALA A 381 2.63 -26.38 -12.18
C ALA A 381 2.90 -27.52 -11.19
N ARG A 382 3.62 -27.19 -10.12
CA ARG A 382 3.87 -28.08 -8.99
C ARG A 382 2.86 -27.76 -7.90
N PHE A 383 2.22 -28.80 -7.39
CA PHE A 383 1.21 -28.67 -6.35
C PHE A 383 1.62 -29.45 -5.11
N ASN A 384 1.46 -28.85 -3.94
CA ASN A 384 1.60 -29.55 -2.67
C ASN A 384 0.35 -29.38 -1.80
N PHE A 385 -0.37 -30.48 -1.60
CA PHE A 385 -1.61 -30.53 -0.81
C PHE A 385 -1.49 -31.45 0.42
N THR A 386 -0.28 -31.91 0.77
CA THR A 386 -0.09 -32.82 1.91
C THR A 386 -0.53 -32.18 3.22
N ASP A 387 -0.73 -33.00 4.25
CA ASP A 387 -1.05 -32.51 5.60
C ASP A 387 -2.30 -31.62 5.68
N ASN A 388 -3.29 -31.91 4.84
CA ASN A 388 -4.65 -31.38 4.88
C ASN A 388 -5.64 -32.55 4.97
N ALA A 389 -5.92 -33.02 6.19
CA ALA A 389 -6.72 -34.23 6.42
C ALA A 389 -8.15 -34.18 5.84
N GLY A 390 -8.67 -32.98 5.59
CA GLY A 390 -9.99 -32.75 5.04
C GLY A 390 -10.09 -32.92 3.51
N LEU A 391 -8.98 -32.82 2.78
CA LEU A 391 -8.99 -32.84 1.32
C LEU A 391 -9.21 -34.26 0.75
N CYS A 392 -9.73 -34.33 -0.47
CA CYS A 392 -9.98 -35.58 -1.19
C CYS A 392 -9.98 -35.38 -2.71
N GLY A 393 -9.91 -36.47 -3.48
CA GLY A 393 -10.25 -36.46 -4.93
C GLY A 393 -9.10 -36.39 -5.92
N ILE A 394 -7.84 -36.49 -5.47
CA ILE A 394 -6.65 -36.64 -6.33
C ILE A 394 -5.79 -37.82 -5.85
N PRO A 395 -4.97 -38.43 -6.73
CA PRO A 395 -4.03 -39.48 -6.33
C PRO A 395 -3.15 -39.04 -5.15
N GLY A 396 -3.05 -39.87 -4.12
CA GLY A 396 -2.32 -39.56 -2.87
C GLY A 396 -3.18 -38.98 -1.75
N LEU A 397 -4.43 -38.55 -2.04
CA LEU A 397 -5.43 -38.21 -1.03
C LEU A 397 -6.52 -39.29 -0.96
N ARG A 398 -7.35 -39.24 0.09
CA ARG A 398 -8.53 -40.10 0.23
C ARG A 398 -9.51 -39.88 -0.93
N GLU A 399 -10.24 -40.93 -1.31
CA GLU A 399 -11.36 -40.79 -2.23
C GLU A 399 -12.49 -39.97 -1.60
N CYS A 400 -13.11 -39.09 -2.38
CA CYS A 400 -14.24 -38.31 -1.91
C CYS A 400 -15.48 -39.20 -1.79
N GLY A 401 -15.76 -39.71 -0.60
CA GLY A 401 -17.01 -40.40 -0.30
C GLY A 401 -18.19 -39.44 -0.05
N PRO A 402 -19.44 -39.92 -0.13
CA PRO A 402 -20.60 -39.14 0.29
C PRO A 402 -20.41 -38.74 1.76
N HIS A 403 -20.38 -37.44 2.02
CA HIS A 403 -20.08 -36.86 3.33
C HIS A 403 -21.30 -37.01 4.26
N LEU A 404 -21.66 -38.24 4.64
CA LEU A 404 -22.59 -38.44 5.74
C LEU A 404 -21.89 -37.99 7.03
N SER A 405 -22.48 -36.97 7.67
CA SER A 405 -22.15 -36.55 9.03
C SER A 405 -21.99 -37.77 9.94
N VAL A 406 -21.11 -37.68 10.94
CA VAL A 406 -21.00 -38.73 11.98
C VAL A 406 -22.38 -39.04 12.57
N ALA A 407 -23.23 -38.02 12.76
CA ALA A 407 -24.61 -38.18 13.21
C ALA A 407 -25.46 -38.97 12.20
N ALA A 408 -25.26 -38.78 10.90
CA ALA A 408 -25.97 -39.53 9.87
C ALA A 408 -25.50 -41.00 9.80
N LYS A 409 -24.20 -41.26 9.98
CA LYS A 409 -23.68 -42.65 10.10
C LYS A 409 -24.25 -43.36 11.32
N ILE A 410 -24.27 -42.68 12.47
CA ILE A 410 -24.87 -43.20 13.71
C ILE A 410 -26.38 -43.42 13.53
N GLY A 411 -27.08 -42.47 12.90
CA GLY A 411 -28.51 -42.58 12.60
C GLY A 411 -28.84 -43.77 11.70
N MET A 412 -28.04 -44.00 10.66
CA MET A 412 -28.19 -45.20 9.81
C MET A 412 -27.92 -46.49 10.59
N ALA A 413 -26.89 -46.53 11.45
CA ALA A 413 -26.60 -47.70 12.28
C ALA A 413 -27.75 -48.02 13.25
N PHE A 414 -28.32 -47.01 13.91
CA PHE A 414 -29.51 -47.16 14.75
C PHE A 414 -30.72 -47.65 13.96
N GLY A 415 -30.95 -47.10 12.76
CA GLY A 415 -32.03 -47.53 11.87
C GLY A 415 -31.90 -49.00 11.44
N VAL A 416 -30.69 -49.45 11.09
CA VAL A 416 -30.42 -50.85 10.75
C VAL A 416 -30.61 -51.76 11.96
N LEU A 417 -30.14 -51.36 13.14
CA LEU A 417 -30.31 -52.16 14.36
C LEU A 417 -31.79 -52.33 14.72
N LEU A 418 -32.59 -51.26 14.59
CA LEU A 418 -34.04 -51.31 14.78
C LEU A 418 -34.72 -52.21 13.75
N ALA A 419 -34.33 -52.13 12.47
CA ALA A 419 -34.87 -53.00 11.42
C ALA A 419 -34.57 -54.49 11.68
N ILE A 420 -33.34 -54.81 12.10
CA ILE A 420 -32.95 -56.18 12.50
C ILE A 420 -33.79 -56.65 13.70
N LEU A 421 -33.97 -55.79 14.71
CA LEU A 421 -34.82 -56.09 15.87
C LEU A 421 -36.26 -56.38 15.44
N PHE A 422 -36.85 -55.56 14.56
CA PHE A 422 -38.18 -55.79 14.01
C PHE A 422 -38.27 -57.12 13.24
N LEU A 423 -37.26 -57.47 12.43
CA LEU A 423 -37.22 -58.75 11.72
C LEU A 423 -37.12 -59.95 12.67
N VAL A 424 -36.31 -59.85 13.73
CA VAL A 424 -36.20 -60.90 14.76
C VAL A 424 -37.51 -61.08 15.51
N VAL A 425 -38.17 -59.99 15.91
CA VAL A 425 -39.48 -60.03 16.56
C VAL A 425 -40.53 -60.62 15.62
N PHE A 426 -40.55 -60.21 14.34
CA PHE A 426 -41.47 -60.75 13.35
C PHE A 426 -41.24 -62.25 13.11
N ALA A 427 -39.98 -62.69 13.01
CA ALA A 427 -39.61 -64.10 12.90
C ALA A 427 -40.00 -64.90 14.15
N ALA A 428 -39.81 -64.35 15.35
CA ALA A 428 -40.22 -64.98 16.61
C ALA A 428 -41.75 -65.08 16.73
N CYS A 429 -42.49 -64.03 16.36
CA CYS A 429 -43.95 -64.03 16.28
C CYS A 429 -44.44 -65.06 15.25
N TRP A 430 -43.81 -65.12 14.08
CA TRP A 430 -44.13 -66.09 13.03
C TRP A 430 -43.85 -67.53 13.48
N TRP A 431 -42.71 -67.78 14.14
CA TRP A 431 -42.39 -69.07 14.75
C TRP A 431 -43.43 -69.44 15.82
N LYS A 432 -43.72 -68.55 16.78
CA LYS A 432 -44.73 -68.80 17.83
C LYS A 432 -46.09 -69.13 17.24
N ARG A 433 -46.52 -68.39 16.20
CA ARG A 433 -47.78 -68.66 15.47
C ARG A 433 -47.76 -70.03 14.80
N ARG A 434 -46.65 -70.41 14.15
CA ARG A 434 -46.48 -71.74 13.54
C ARG A 434 -46.54 -72.86 14.59
N GLN A 435 -45.89 -72.70 15.74
CA GLN A 435 -45.96 -73.66 16.84
C GLN A 435 -47.38 -73.79 17.41
N ASN A 436 -48.12 -72.69 17.55
CA ASN A 436 -49.50 -72.72 18.01
C ASN A 436 -50.42 -73.45 17.01
N ILE A 437 -50.24 -73.24 15.71
CA ILE A 437 -50.99 -73.96 14.66
C ILE A 437 -50.65 -75.47 14.69
N LEU A 438 -49.38 -75.83 14.86
CA LEU A 438 -48.96 -77.24 14.98
C LEU A 438 -49.50 -77.90 16.26
N ARG A 439 -49.53 -77.19 17.40
CA ARG A 439 -50.17 -77.67 18.64
C ARG A 439 -51.68 -77.86 18.46
N ALA A 440 -52.37 -76.93 17.81
CA ALA A 440 -53.80 -77.05 17.52
C ALA A 440 -54.10 -78.26 16.63
N LYS A 441 -53.28 -78.51 15.60
CA LYS A 441 -53.40 -79.71 14.75
C LYS A 441 -53.17 -81.01 15.52
N ARG A 442 -52.20 -81.05 16.45
CA ARG A 442 -51.96 -82.22 17.32
C ARG A 442 -53.13 -82.49 18.27
N LEU A 443 -53.73 -81.43 18.85
CA LEU A 443 -54.91 -81.55 19.71
C LEU A 443 -56.17 -81.98 18.92
N ALA A 444 -56.32 -81.53 17.68
CA ALA A 444 -57.40 -81.98 16.79
C ALA A 444 -57.25 -83.45 16.41
N ALA A 445 -56.04 -83.89 16.02
CA ALA A 445 -55.76 -85.29 15.71
C ALA A 445 -55.96 -86.23 16.92
N ALA A 446 -55.68 -85.76 18.14
CA ALA A 446 -55.93 -86.52 19.37
C ALA A 446 -57.44 -86.68 19.69
N ARG A 447 -58.29 -85.75 19.24
CA ARG A 447 -59.76 -85.84 19.40
C ARG A 447 -60.43 -86.77 18.39
N GLU A 448 -59.79 -87.04 17.26
CA GLU A 448 -60.31 -87.95 16.22
C GLU A 448 -59.79 -89.39 16.36
N ALA A 449 -59.01 -89.69 17.41
CA ALA A 449 -58.53 -91.04 17.66
C ALA A 449 -59.71 -91.98 18.04
N PRO A 450 -59.86 -93.18 17.43
CA PRO A 450 -61.07 -94.01 17.51
C PRO A 450 -61.42 -94.59 18.89
N TYR A 451 -60.63 -94.35 19.94
CA TYR A 451 -60.86 -94.88 21.28
C TYR A 451 -61.53 -93.91 22.26
N ALA A 452 -61.71 -92.63 21.87
CA ALA A 452 -62.25 -91.60 22.78
C ALA A 452 -63.79 -91.47 22.76
N LYS A 453 -64.52 -92.37 22.09
CA LYS A 453 -65.97 -92.23 21.82
C LYS A 453 -66.91 -92.93 22.82
N SER A 454 -66.46 -93.44 23.97
CA SER A 454 -67.31 -94.33 24.81
C SER A 454 -67.38 -94.05 26.33
N ARG A 455 -66.97 -92.88 26.83
CA ARG A 455 -67.15 -92.58 28.28
C ARG A 455 -68.11 -91.41 28.56
N THR A 456 -69.38 -91.81 28.63
CA THR A 456 -70.36 -91.48 29.67
C THR A 456 -70.49 -90.04 30.15
N GLN A 457 -71.65 -89.47 29.80
CA GLN A 457 -72.40 -88.48 30.58
C GLN A 457 -72.36 -88.78 32.09
N PHE A 458 -71.94 -87.80 32.89
CA PHE A 458 -72.50 -87.58 34.23
C PHE A 458 -72.26 -86.12 34.67
N THR A 459 -73.37 -85.41 34.87
CA THR A 459 -73.65 -84.19 35.65
C THR A 459 -72.52 -83.58 36.51
N ARG A 460 -72.39 -82.25 36.57
CA ARG A 460 -73.15 -81.32 37.46
C ARG A 460 -72.49 -79.92 37.51
N ASP A 461 -73.30 -78.88 37.52
CA ASP A 461 -72.93 -77.46 37.68
C ASP A 461 -72.28 -77.14 39.03
N VAL A 462 -71.28 -76.25 39.03
CA VAL A 462 -70.93 -75.38 40.19
C VAL A 462 -70.51 -74.00 39.65
N GLN A 463 -71.35 -72.99 39.88
CA GLN A 463 -70.99 -71.58 39.84
C GLN A 463 -70.37 -71.16 41.19
N MET A 464 -69.31 -70.35 41.19
CA MET A 464 -68.94 -69.50 42.32
C MET A 464 -68.58 -68.11 41.80
N ALA A 465 -69.19 -67.09 42.42
CA ALA A 465 -68.96 -65.69 42.18
C ALA A 465 -68.52 -64.97 43.48
N LYS A 466 -67.80 -63.85 43.28
CA LYS A 466 -67.78 -62.62 44.12
C LYS A 466 -66.87 -62.58 45.36
N HIS A 467 -65.92 -61.64 45.34
CA HIS A 467 -65.62 -60.80 46.51
C HIS A 467 -65.29 -59.35 46.13
N GLN A 468 -66.15 -58.45 46.60
CA GLN A 468 -66.02 -56.99 46.72
C GLN A 468 -65.91 -56.72 48.24
N ARG A 469 -64.94 -55.90 48.69
CA ARG A 469 -65.01 -55.21 49.99
C ARG A 469 -64.22 -53.90 49.94
N THR A 470 -64.88 -52.87 50.46
CA THR A 470 -64.57 -51.44 50.59
C THR A 470 -64.12 -51.08 52.01
N HIS A 471 -63.29 -50.03 52.16
CA HIS A 471 -63.17 -49.07 53.28
C HIS A 471 -62.35 -47.86 52.75
N GLU A 472 -62.89 -46.63 52.62
CA GLU A 472 -63.02 -45.53 53.63
C GLU A 472 -61.65 -45.02 54.15
N ASN A 473 -61.26 -43.75 54.31
CA ASN A 473 -61.77 -42.36 54.25
C ASN A 473 -60.48 -41.48 54.05
N ALA A 474 -60.41 -40.24 53.53
CA ALA A 474 -61.04 -38.99 53.95
C ALA A 474 -60.56 -37.79 53.07
N ARG A 475 -61.46 -36.80 52.88
CA ARG A 475 -61.28 -35.31 52.72
C ARG A 475 -60.29 -34.77 51.66
N SER A 476 -60.54 -33.69 50.93
CA SER A 476 -61.63 -32.70 50.77
C SER A 476 -61.31 -31.85 49.52
N SER A 477 -62.34 -31.27 48.88
CA SER A 477 -62.40 -29.95 48.19
C SER A 477 -61.24 -29.49 47.27
N ASN A 478 -61.40 -28.83 46.13
CA ASN A 478 -62.48 -28.31 45.29
C ASN A 478 -61.74 -27.66 44.08
N SER A 479 -62.47 -27.51 42.98
CA SER A 479 -62.39 -26.44 41.96
C SER A 479 -61.10 -26.16 41.16
N GLU A 480 -61.28 -26.32 39.85
CA GLU A 480 -61.01 -25.32 38.79
C GLU A 480 -59.63 -25.18 38.11
N GLY A 481 -59.72 -25.07 36.77
CA GLY A 481 -58.73 -24.50 35.84
C GLY A 481 -57.74 -25.51 35.24
N SER A 482 -57.89 -26.04 34.02
CA SER A 482 -57.64 -25.40 32.70
C SER A 482 -56.16 -25.00 32.46
N PRO A 483 -55.67 -25.09 31.21
CA PRO A 483 -54.42 -25.80 30.88
C PRO A 483 -53.28 -24.88 30.44
N HIS A 484 -52.20 -25.53 29.96
CA HIS A 484 -51.19 -25.03 29.02
C HIS A 484 -49.89 -24.39 29.56
N LEU A 485 -48.80 -24.93 29.00
CA LEU A 485 -47.51 -24.33 28.60
C LEU A 485 -46.26 -24.69 29.40
N LEU A 486 -45.39 -25.44 28.70
CA LEU A 486 -43.95 -25.25 28.52
C LEU A 486 -43.15 -24.66 29.71
N SER A 487 -42.35 -25.51 30.32
CA SER A 487 -40.89 -25.34 30.38
C SER A 487 -40.19 -26.70 30.40
#